data_AF-A0A7U9RHA7-F1
#
_entry.id   AF-A0A7U9RHA7-F1
#
_cell.length_a   1.000
_cell.length_b   1.000
_cell.length_c   1.000
_cell.angle_alpha   90.00
_cell.angle_beta   90.00
_cell.angle_gamma   90.00
#
_symmetry.space_group_name_H-M   'P 1'
#
loop_
_entity.id
_entity.type
_entity.pdbx_description
1 polymer ?
#
loop_
_entity_poly.entity_id
_entity_poly.type
_entity_poly.pdbx_seq_one_letter_code
_entity_poly.pdbx_strand_id
1 'polypeptide(L)'
;MNKNGKRLACMLAVCLVFLAGCGQQLGEEFSEDVNMLEGAELSVDESLVTPVGITYSINNQSDRDLSYGQDYSLLKEKDRKWYFVEPERSVAVTLELLWVPSGSTDTVEISWENSYGKLPGGHYRLLKNFSDYEKGYYLAGEFDVK
;
A
#
# COMPACT_ATOMS: atom_id res chain seq x y z
N MET A 1 -46.10 -10.06 52.89
CA MET A 1 -45.39 -11.33 52.65
C MET A 1 -44.03 -10.98 52.05
N ASN A 2 -42.96 -11.20 52.83
CA ASN A 2 -41.56 -10.90 52.52
C ASN A 2 -40.97 -11.83 51.45
N LYS A 3 -40.03 -11.33 50.64
CA LYS A 3 -38.58 -11.67 50.60
C LYS A 3 -37.96 -11.07 49.31
N ASN A 4 -37.11 -10.04 49.42
CA ASN A 4 -35.64 -10.11 49.39
C ASN A 4 -35.13 -10.89 48.15
N GLY A 5 -34.43 -10.32 47.18
CA GLY A 5 -33.34 -9.35 47.29
C GLY A 5 -32.05 -10.05 46.82
N LYS A 6 -31.38 -9.50 45.81
CA LYS A 6 -29.92 -9.56 45.59
C LYS A 6 -29.56 -8.58 44.48
N ARG A 7 -28.90 -7.50 44.89
CA ARG A 7 -28.13 -6.63 44.00
C ARG A 7 -26.94 -7.45 43.50
N LEU A 8 -26.62 -7.35 42.21
CA LEU A 8 -25.30 -7.68 41.70
C LEU A 8 -24.85 -6.48 40.85
N ALA A 9 -23.92 -5.72 41.41
CA ALA A 9 -23.13 -4.74 40.68
C ALA A 9 -21.82 -5.43 40.28
N CYS A 10 -21.47 -5.40 39.01
CA CYS A 10 -20.09 -5.54 38.55
C CYS A 10 -19.88 -4.51 37.44
N MET A 11 -19.05 -3.52 37.74
CA MET A 11 -18.51 -2.54 36.79
C MET A 11 -17.79 -3.27 35.67
N LEU A 12 -18.11 -2.94 34.42
CA LEU A 12 -17.15 -3.03 33.32
C LEU A 12 -16.90 -1.60 32.87
N ALA A 13 -15.91 -0.98 33.49
CA ALA A 13 -15.27 0.20 32.95
C ALA A 13 -14.58 -0.20 31.65
N VAL A 14 -15.29 -0.09 30.53
CA VAL A 14 -14.64 -0.09 29.22
C VAL A 14 -14.09 1.33 29.03
N CYS A 15 -12.95 1.58 29.65
CA CYS A 15 -12.08 2.67 29.24
C CYS A 15 -11.57 2.33 27.83
N LEU A 16 -12.33 2.73 26.81
CA LEU A 16 -11.84 2.86 25.44
C LEU A 16 -10.86 4.03 25.44
N VAL A 17 -9.67 3.78 25.98
CA VAL A 17 -8.51 4.62 25.72
C VAL A 17 -8.16 4.36 24.26
N PHE A 18 -8.71 5.16 23.36
CA PHE A 18 -8.08 5.36 22.06
C PHE A 18 -6.75 6.04 22.34
N LEU A 19 -5.73 5.23 22.64
CA LEU A 19 -4.37 5.61 22.39
C LEU A 19 -4.32 5.82 20.87
N ALA A 20 -4.52 7.06 20.43
CA ALA A 20 -4.03 7.51 19.13
C ALA A 20 -2.50 7.35 19.22
N GLY A 21 -2.05 6.12 19.04
CA GLY A 21 -0.63 5.82 18.93
C GLY A 21 -0.14 6.56 17.69
N CYS A 22 1.03 7.18 17.80
CA CYS A 22 1.78 7.72 16.66
C CYS A 22 2.25 6.59 15.73
N GLY A 23 1.34 5.73 15.29
CA GLY A 23 1.60 4.58 14.45
C GLY A 23 0.88 4.75 13.12
N GLN A 24 1.55 4.34 12.06
CA GLN A 24 0.96 4.23 10.73
C GLN A 24 -0.35 3.44 10.81
N GLN A 25 -1.46 4.03 10.38
CA GLN A 25 -2.73 3.35 10.32
C GLN A 25 -2.69 2.33 9.17
N LEU A 26 -3.07 1.09 9.47
CA LEU A 26 -3.20 0.02 8.49
C LEU A 26 -4.68 -0.25 8.23
N GLY A 27 -5.00 -0.48 6.96
CA GLY A 27 -6.31 -0.82 6.45
C GLY A 27 -6.51 -2.33 6.36
N GLU A 28 -7.26 -2.75 5.35
CA GLU A 28 -7.55 -4.16 5.10
C GLU A 28 -6.31 -4.94 4.63
N GLU A 29 -6.36 -6.26 4.82
CA GLU A 29 -5.36 -7.19 4.30
C GLU A 29 -5.49 -7.25 2.77
N PHE A 30 -4.38 -7.08 2.06
CA PHE A 30 -4.30 -7.32 0.63
C PHE A 30 -3.82 -8.76 0.39
N SER A 31 -4.63 -9.55 -0.31
CA SER A 31 -4.41 -10.99 -0.50
C SER A 31 -4.44 -11.44 -1.97
N GLU A 32 -4.36 -10.51 -2.93
CA GLU A 32 -4.31 -10.85 -4.34
C GLU A 32 -2.89 -11.21 -4.79
N ASP A 33 -2.80 -12.03 -5.83
CA ASP A 33 -1.53 -12.37 -6.45
C ASP A 33 -0.96 -11.15 -7.20
N VAL A 34 0.33 -10.91 -7.03
CA VAL A 34 1.08 -9.84 -7.70
C VAL A 34 2.18 -10.45 -8.58
N ASN A 35 2.66 -9.68 -9.56
CA ASN A 35 3.78 -10.07 -10.42
C ASN A 35 3.51 -11.35 -11.22
N MET A 36 2.25 -11.55 -11.62
CA MET A 36 1.82 -12.73 -12.39
C MET A 36 2.01 -12.59 -13.92
N LEU A 37 2.37 -11.38 -14.40
CA LEU A 37 2.67 -11.15 -15.81
C LEU A 37 4.14 -11.44 -16.07
N GLU A 38 4.43 -12.55 -16.74
CA GLU A 38 5.79 -12.90 -17.14
C GLU A 38 6.39 -11.81 -18.05
N GLY A 39 7.64 -11.43 -17.75
CA GLY A 39 8.36 -10.39 -18.47
C GLY A 39 8.05 -8.97 -18.01
N ALA A 40 7.08 -8.73 -17.13
CA ALA A 40 6.83 -7.41 -16.57
C ALA A 40 7.23 -7.35 -15.08
N GLU A 41 8.07 -6.37 -14.72
CA GLU A 41 8.60 -6.21 -13.37
C GLU A 41 8.48 -4.76 -12.91
N LEU A 42 8.13 -4.57 -11.64
CA LEU A 42 8.26 -3.30 -10.94
C LEU A 42 9.32 -3.44 -9.86
N SER A 43 10.39 -2.66 -9.96
CA SER A 43 11.52 -2.69 -9.02
C SER A 43 11.72 -1.32 -8.37
N VAL A 44 11.95 -1.27 -7.07
CA VAL A 44 12.30 -0.02 -6.36
C VAL A 44 13.81 0.10 -6.28
N ASP A 45 14.36 1.30 -6.56
CA ASP A 45 15.77 1.58 -6.30
C ASP A 45 15.97 1.81 -4.80
N GLU A 46 16.44 0.79 -4.09
CA GLU A 46 16.68 0.85 -2.63
C GLU A 46 17.61 1.98 -2.20
N SER A 47 18.51 2.45 -3.08
CA SER A 47 19.43 3.54 -2.77
C SER A 47 18.74 4.90 -2.74
N LEU A 48 17.54 5.00 -3.34
CA LEU A 48 16.72 6.20 -3.44
C LEU A 48 15.45 6.14 -2.58
N VAL A 49 15.34 5.15 -1.69
CA VAL A 49 14.22 5.07 -0.73
C VAL A 49 14.38 6.11 0.37
N THR A 50 13.31 6.89 0.60
CA THR A 50 13.19 7.82 1.71
C THR A 50 11.89 7.54 2.49
N PRO A 51 11.74 8.07 3.72
CA PRO A 51 10.47 7.96 4.44
C PRO A 51 9.25 8.59 3.73
N VAL A 52 9.47 9.44 2.72
CA VAL A 52 8.43 10.24 2.05
C VAL A 52 8.24 9.92 0.56
N GLY A 53 9.04 9.02 0.01
CA GLY A 53 9.02 8.74 -1.42
C GLY A 53 10.09 7.75 -1.87
N ILE A 54 9.97 7.32 -3.11
CA ILE A 54 10.86 6.36 -3.78
C ILE A 54 11.02 6.73 -5.26
N THR A 55 12.06 6.16 -5.86
CA THR A 55 12.17 5.99 -7.30
C THR A 55 11.99 4.52 -7.63
N TYR A 56 11.14 4.21 -8.59
CA TYR A 56 10.93 2.84 -9.08
C TYR A 56 11.03 2.78 -10.60
N SER A 57 11.34 1.60 -11.11
CA SER A 57 11.36 1.30 -12.53
C SER A 57 10.33 0.25 -12.89
N ILE A 58 9.72 0.42 -14.05
CA ILE A 58 8.82 -0.54 -14.67
C ILE A 58 9.55 -1.11 -15.88
N ASN A 59 9.95 -2.36 -15.81
CA ASN A 59 10.62 -3.05 -16.91
C ASN A 59 9.62 -3.98 -17.60
N ASN A 60 9.17 -3.61 -18.80
CA ASN A 60 8.24 -4.40 -19.58
C ASN A 60 8.97 -5.14 -20.71
N GLN A 61 9.37 -6.37 -20.44
CA GLN A 61 9.91 -7.35 -21.40
C GLN A 61 8.85 -8.40 -21.79
N SER A 62 7.58 -8.18 -21.46
CA SER A 62 6.47 -9.00 -21.94
C SER A 62 6.21 -8.74 -23.42
N ASP A 63 5.37 -9.55 -24.05
CA ASP A 63 4.92 -9.39 -25.43
C ASP A 63 3.74 -8.41 -25.59
N ARG A 64 3.43 -7.63 -24.55
CA ARG A 64 2.27 -6.73 -24.50
C ARG A 64 2.68 -5.30 -24.17
N ASP A 65 2.00 -4.35 -24.78
CA ASP A 65 2.02 -2.97 -24.30
C ASP A 65 1.16 -2.86 -23.04
N LEU A 66 1.69 -2.17 -22.03
CA LEU A 66 0.98 -1.97 -20.77
C LEU A 66 0.65 -0.50 -20.58
N SER A 67 -0.49 -0.27 -19.94
CA SER A 67 -0.93 1.05 -19.51
C SER A 67 -1.17 1.06 -18.00
N TYR A 68 -0.96 2.22 -17.38
CA TYR A 68 -1.10 2.39 -15.94
C TYR A 68 -1.46 3.84 -15.59
N GLY A 69 -2.07 4.04 -14.42
CA GLY A 69 -2.40 5.36 -13.90
C GLY A 69 -1.31 5.93 -13.00
N GLN A 70 -1.46 7.19 -12.57
CA GLN A 70 -0.60 7.77 -11.53
C GLN A 70 -0.91 7.25 -10.13
N ASP A 71 -2.12 6.73 -9.89
CA ASP A 71 -2.56 6.16 -8.62
C ASP A 71 -1.68 5.00 -8.17
N TYR A 72 -1.45 4.89 -6.86
CA TYR A 72 -0.68 3.80 -6.26
C TYR A 72 -1.23 3.50 -4.87
N SER A 73 -0.92 2.31 -4.38
CA SER A 73 -1.14 1.93 -2.98
C SER A 73 0.18 1.55 -2.34
N LEU A 74 0.30 1.85 -1.06
CA LEU A 74 1.40 1.39 -0.23
C LEU A 74 0.87 0.25 0.64
N LEU A 75 1.59 -0.86 0.67
CA LEU A 75 1.32 -1.97 1.57
C LEU A 75 2.45 -2.07 2.59
N LYS A 76 2.12 -2.41 3.83
CA LYS A 76 3.10 -2.73 4.88
C LYS A 76 3.02 -4.21 5.22
N GLU A 77 4.18 -4.85 5.35
CA GLU A 77 4.24 -6.22 5.85
C GLU A 77 4.04 -6.22 7.37
N LYS A 78 3.14 -7.09 7.83
CA LYS A 78 2.97 -7.41 9.24
C LYS A 78 2.57 -8.88 9.38
N ASP A 79 3.28 -9.62 10.23
CA ASP A 79 3.02 -11.04 10.47
C ASP A 79 2.99 -11.89 9.18
N ARG A 80 3.87 -11.56 8.21
CA ARG A 80 3.96 -12.17 6.86
C ARG A 80 2.73 -11.98 5.98
N LYS A 81 1.95 -10.94 6.26
CA LYS A 81 0.77 -10.53 5.49
C LYS A 81 0.92 -9.07 5.10
N TRP A 82 0.27 -8.70 4.01
CA TRP A 82 0.31 -7.34 3.47
C TRP A 82 -0.97 -6.61 3.84
N TYR A 83 -0.83 -5.40 4.36
CA TYR A 83 -1.97 -4.55 4.70
C TYR A 83 -1.82 -3.21 4.01
N PHE A 84 -2.93 -2.66 3.53
CA PHE A 84 -2.93 -1.29 3.02
C PHE A 84 -2.45 -0.33 4.10
N VAL A 85 -1.59 0.58 3.70
CA VAL A 85 -1.30 1.76 4.50
C VAL A 85 -2.45 2.73 4.24
N GLU A 86 -3.13 3.18 5.30
CA GLU A 86 -4.15 4.21 5.16
C GLU A 86 -3.46 5.58 5.04
N PRO A 87 -3.84 6.39 4.05
CA PRO A 87 -3.28 7.73 3.92
C PRO A 87 -3.86 8.66 5.00
N GLU A 88 -3.04 9.55 5.53
CA GLU A 88 -3.46 10.58 6.50
C GLU A 88 -4.38 11.64 5.85
N ARG A 89 -4.26 11.83 4.53
CA ARG A 89 -5.04 12.78 3.73
C ARG A 89 -5.38 12.15 2.37
N SER A 90 -6.40 12.68 1.70
CA SER A 90 -6.77 12.22 0.36
C SER A 90 -5.58 12.23 -0.60
N VAL A 91 -5.35 11.10 -1.27
CA VAL A 91 -4.36 10.98 -2.34
C VAL A 91 -4.91 11.68 -3.57
N ALA A 92 -4.27 12.79 -3.98
CA ALA A 92 -4.63 13.51 -5.19
C ALA A 92 -3.70 13.12 -6.32
N VAL A 93 -4.26 12.51 -7.36
CA VAL A 93 -3.56 12.15 -8.61
C VAL A 93 -4.38 12.60 -9.81
N THR A 94 -3.71 12.91 -10.92
CA THR A 94 -4.40 13.13 -12.19
C THR A 94 -4.82 11.79 -12.79
N LEU A 95 -5.97 11.77 -13.47
CA LEU A 95 -6.47 10.59 -14.18
C LEU A 95 -5.80 10.47 -15.55
N GLU A 96 -4.48 10.43 -15.56
CA GLU A 96 -3.66 10.21 -16.75
C GLU A 96 -3.50 8.72 -17.01
N LEU A 97 -3.55 8.35 -18.29
CA LEU A 97 -3.23 7.01 -18.75
C LEU A 97 -1.82 7.03 -19.36
N LEU A 98 -0.87 6.46 -18.64
CA LEU A 98 0.52 6.31 -19.03
C LEU A 98 0.73 4.97 -19.73
N TRP A 99 1.78 4.87 -20.54
CA TRP A 99 2.07 3.69 -21.37
C TRP A 99 3.53 3.27 -21.21
N VAL A 100 3.76 1.97 -21.05
CA VAL A 100 5.08 1.34 -21.09
C VAL A 100 5.05 0.25 -22.16
N PRO A 101 5.54 0.54 -23.39
CA PRO A 101 5.55 -0.41 -24.49
C PRO A 101 6.31 -1.71 -24.18
N SER A 102 6.00 -2.78 -24.91
CA SER A 102 6.79 -4.01 -24.90
C SER A 102 8.25 -3.73 -25.26
N GLY A 103 9.17 -4.36 -24.53
CA GLY A 103 10.61 -4.20 -24.67
C GLY A 103 11.17 -2.89 -24.13
N SER A 104 10.41 -2.15 -23.32
CA SER A 104 10.81 -0.84 -22.80
C SER A 104 10.88 -0.78 -21.27
N THR A 105 11.53 0.26 -20.77
CA THR A 105 11.63 0.56 -19.35
C THR A 105 11.21 2.00 -19.10
N ASP A 106 10.48 2.22 -18.02
CA ASP A 106 10.11 3.54 -17.53
C ASP A 106 10.61 3.69 -16.08
N THR A 107 10.97 4.91 -15.68
CA THR A 107 11.45 5.21 -14.32
C THR A 107 10.67 6.38 -13.77
N VAL A 108 10.09 6.18 -12.59
CA VAL A 108 9.13 7.11 -11.99
C VAL A 108 9.57 7.42 -10.56
N GLU A 109 9.60 8.71 -10.24
CA GLU A 109 9.76 9.21 -8.88
C GLU A 109 8.39 9.55 -8.31
N ILE A 110 8.10 9.09 -7.08
CA ILE A 110 6.88 9.45 -6.36
C ILE A 110 7.20 9.98 -4.98
N SER A 111 6.44 11.00 -4.58
CA SER A 111 6.38 11.48 -3.20
C SER A 111 4.96 11.30 -2.66
N TRP A 112 4.87 10.74 -1.46
CA TRP A 112 3.63 10.57 -0.72
C TRP A 112 3.55 11.48 0.50
N GLU A 113 4.50 12.41 0.69
CA GLU A 113 4.57 13.24 1.90
C GLU A 113 3.24 13.94 2.22
N ASN A 114 2.56 14.43 1.19
CA ASN A 114 1.31 15.18 1.34
C ASN A 114 0.08 14.31 1.67
N SER A 115 0.13 13.00 1.39
CA SER A 115 -0.98 12.07 1.58
C SER A 115 -0.73 11.10 2.74
N TYR A 116 0.45 10.47 2.79
CA TYR A 116 0.82 9.46 3.80
C TYR A 116 1.77 10.00 4.88
N GLY A 117 2.34 11.19 4.71
CA GLY A 117 3.35 11.72 5.62
C GLY A 117 4.68 10.96 5.52
N LYS A 118 5.34 10.76 6.67
CA LYS A 118 6.58 9.98 6.77
C LYS A 118 6.25 8.57 7.20
N LEU A 119 6.55 7.59 6.36
CA LEU A 119 6.43 6.19 6.72
C LEU A 119 7.45 5.88 7.84
N PRO A 120 7.04 5.19 8.92
CA PRO A 120 7.98 4.68 9.90
C PRO A 120 8.82 3.55 9.29
N GLY A 121 9.94 3.21 9.93
CA GLY A 121 10.76 2.08 9.49
C GLY A 121 9.96 0.77 9.38
N GLY A 122 10.32 -0.05 8.40
CA GLY A 122 9.66 -1.33 8.12
C GLY A 122 9.76 -1.74 6.66
N HIS A 123 9.16 -2.90 6.37
CA HIS A 123 9.12 -3.50 5.05
C HIS A 123 7.79 -3.16 4.35
N TYR A 124 7.90 -2.61 3.15
CA TYR A 124 6.78 -2.08 2.37
C TYR A 124 6.79 -2.60 0.95
N ARG A 125 5.65 -2.42 0.29
CA ARG A 125 5.46 -2.75 -1.12
C ARG A 125 4.70 -1.62 -1.80
N LEU A 126 5.23 -1.13 -2.92
CA LEU A 126 4.49 -0.30 -3.86
C LEU A 126 3.61 -1.23 -4.69
N LEU A 127 2.29 -1.04 -4.64
CA LEU A 127 1.32 -1.77 -5.45
C LEU A 127 0.78 -0.85 -6.55
N LYS A 128 0.84 -1.32 -7.79
CA LYS A 128 0.32 -0.61 -8.97
C LYS A 128 -0.54 -1.54 -9.81
N ASN A 129 -1.61 -0.98 -10.39
CA ASN A 129 -2.43 -1.65 -11.40
C ASN A 129 -1.91 -1.29 -12.80
N PHE A 130 -1.65 -2.33 -13.58
CA PHE A 130 -1.32 -2.25 -15.00
C PHE A 130 -2.39 -2.96 -15.81
N SER A 131 -2.61 -2.55 -17.04
CA SER A 131 -3.52 -3.24 -17.94
C SER A 131 -2.99 -3.30 -19.37
N ASP A 132 -3.26 -4.41 -20.04
CA ASP A 132 -3.20 -4.49 -21.50
C ASP A 132 -4.64 -4.34 -22.07
N TYR A 133 -4.84 -4.70 -23.33
CA TYR A 133 -6.17 -4.65 -23.96
C TYR A 133 -7.16 -5.73 -23.48
N GLU A 134 -6.69 -6.77 -22.81
CA GLU A 134 -7.48 -7.94 -22.40
C GLU A 134 -7.81 -7.92 -20.91
N LYS A 135 -6.86 -7.56 -20.04
CA LYS A 135 -7.02 -7.65 -18.57
C LYS A 135 -6.05 -6.77 -17.80
N GLY A 136 -6.33 -6.65 -16.50
CA GLY A 136 -5.47 -5.99 -15.51
C GLY A 136 -4.52 -6.95 -14.80
N TYR A 137 -3.47 -6.37 -14.23
CA TYR A 137 -2.41 -7.03 -13.48
C TYR A 137 -2.01 -6.15 -12.29
N TYR A 138 -1.68 -6.78 -11.18
CA TYR A 138 -0.93 -6.11 -10.12
C TYR A 138 0.55 -6.36 -10.30
N LEU A 139 1.32 -5.28 -10.46
CA LEU A 139 2.76 -5.33 -10.28
C LEU A 139 3.12 -4.66 -8.97
N ALA A 140 4.13 -5.22 -8.31
CA ALA A 140 4.55 -4.74 -7.02
C ALA A 140 6.06 -4.87 -6.81
N GLY A 141 6.63 -3.79 -6.28
CA GLY A 141 8.03 -3.70 -5.89
C GLY A 141 8.14 -3.50 -4.39
N GLU A 142 9.02 -4.27 -3.75
CA GLU A 142 9.25 -4.22 -2.31
C GLU A 142 10.41 -3.28 -1.96
N PHE A 143 10.37 -2.69 -0.77
CA PHE A 143 11.40 -1.80 -0.28
C PHE A 143 11.37 -1.67 1.25
N ASP A 144 12.52 -1.31 1.82
CA ASP A 144 12.66 -1.05 3.26
C ASP A 144 12.83 0.45 3.54
N VAL A 145 12.04 0.97 4.47
CA VAL A 145 12.28 2.29 5.07
C VAL A 145 13.14 2.08 6.33
N LYS A 146 14.26 2.80 6.41
CA LYS A 146 15.24 2.72 7.51
C LYS A 146 15.00 3.76 8.59
#